data_AF-A0AB39K925-F1
#
_entry.id   AF-A0AB39K925-F1
#
_cell.length_a   1.000
_cell.length_b   1.000
_cell.length_c   1.000
_cell.angle_alpha   90.00
_cell.angle_beta   90.00
_cell.angle_gamma   90.00
#
_symmetry.space_group_name_H-M   'P 1'
#
loop_
_entity.id
_entity.type
_entity.pdbx_description
1 polymer ?
#
loop_
_entity_poly.entity_id
_entity_poly.type
_entity_poly.pdbx_seq_one_letter_code
_entity_poly.pdbx_strand_id
1 'polypeptide(L)'
;MNDAAIALESFAKQTCGRACVMPPIQPVVLDVYKQSFTAFVGGAADKYQFLGRPLDIDFPDDIGAGPTGIMKSCMRKFKEASSSQITKAKFEYYGYEEAYSTDSVVKRYRGKLLLNLLTDIKNILKEEPNTQINLVGHSLGGWNVAGLSEELSKAKICTVHTLITIDPVGIRLSKSGVGNDRARIYYLEPDPVAKKWINIFSQPLKNYRDDYIAILGGRWNDDDTAKANFNSVSTYHHGEASEMFFEKKFLENKMSASDLLVSELKKVIK
;
A
#
# COMPACT_ATOMS: atom_id res chain seq x y z
N MET A 1 -0.22 0.82 80.92
CA MET A 1 -1.16 0.34 79.88
C MET A 1 -1.73 1.58 79.21
N ASN A 2 -1.27 1.96 78.00
CA ASN A 2 -2.13 2.33 76.86
C ASN A 2 -1.43 2.97 75.64
N ASP A 3 -0.17 3.39 75.69
CA ASP A 3 0.36 4.18 74.54
C ASP A 3 1.19 3.39 73.52
N ALA A 4 1.77 2.25 73.90
CA ALA A 4 2.58 1.44 72.97
C ALA A 4 1.74 0.56 72.02
N ALA A 5 0.53 0.18 72.42
CA ALA A 5 -0.37 -0.66 71.60
C ALA A 5 -1.08 0.16 70.51
N ILE A 6 -1.42 1.42 70.80
CA ILE A 6 -2.09 2.32 69.83
C ILE A 6 -1.12 2.76 68.72
N ALA A 7 0.17 2.92 69.05
CA ALA A 7 1.19 3.26 68.06
C ALA A 7 1.44 2.13 67.03
N LEU A 8 1.43 0.85 67.46
CA LEU A 8 1.64 -0.30 66.56
C LEU A 8 0.46 -0.53 65.61
N GLU A 9 -0.79 -0.33 66.05
CA GLU A 9 -1.96 -0.44 65.17
C GLU A 9 -2.04 0.69 64.13
N SER A 10 -1.55 1.90 64.48
CA SER A 10 -1.50 3.02 63.53
C SER A 10 -0.43 2.82 62.44
N PHE A 11 0.71 2.20 62.78
CA PHE A 11 1.78 1.93 61.83
C PHE A 11 1.42 0.77 60.87
N ALA A 12 0.74 -0.26 61.38
CA ALA A 12 0.29 -1.39 60.55
C ALA A 12 -0.81 -1.02 59.54
N LYS A 13 -1.61 0.01 59.82
CA LYS A 13 -2.63 0.52 58.88
C LYS A 13 -2.06 1.44 57.79
N GLN A 14 -0.84 1.95 57.95
CA GLN A 14 -0.26 2.93 57.02
C GLN A 14 0.73 2.33 56.00
N THR A 15 1.09 1.04 56.13
CA THR A 15 2.02 0.36 55.19
C THR A 15 1.37 -0.72 54.32
N CYS A 16 0.04 -0.84 54.30
CA CYS A 16 -0.65 -1.51 53.20
C CYS A 16 -0.61 -0.62 51.96
N GLY A 17 0.60 -0.43 51.41
CA GLY A 17 0.76 0.08 50.06
C GLY A 17 -0.11 -0.77 49.15
N ARG A 18 -1.02 -0.13 48.41
CA ARG A 18 -1.73 -0.77 47.31
C ARG A 18 -0.67 -1.50 46.51
N ALA A 19 -0.69 -2.83 46.52
CA ALA A 19 0.04 -3.62 45.56
C ALA A 19 -0.38 -3.05 44.20
N CYS A 20 0.54 -2.35 43.54
CA CYS A 20 0.32 -1.87 42.20
C CYS A 20 0.12 -3.15 41.40
N VAL A 21 -1.13 -3.45 41.06
CA VAL A 21 -1.48 -4.59 40.23
C VAL A 21 -0.73 -4.31 38.93
N MET A 22 0.41 -4.97 38.75
CA MET A 22 1.14 -4.85 37.51
C MET A 22 0.13 -5.25 36.43
N PRO A 23 -0.11 -4.40 35.42
CA PRO A 23 -0.98 -4.80 34.33
C PRO A 23 -0.45 -6.14 33.80
N PRO A 24 -1.33 -7.11 33.51
CA PRO A 24 -0.90 -8.41 33.02
C PRO A 24 0.09 -8.20 31.89
N ILE A 25 1.26 -8.83 32.00
CA ILE A 25 2.30 -8.79 30.96
C ILE A 25 1.65 -9.37 29.71
N GLN A 26 1.21 -8.48 28.81
CA GLN A 26 0.64 -8.87 27.55
C GLN A 26 1.83 -9.31 26.70
N PRO A 27 1.92 -10.57 26.26
CA PRO A 27 3.01 -11.01 25.42
C PRO A 27 3.04 -10.11 24.18
N VAL A 28 4.20 -9.53 23.88
CA VAL A 28 4.40 -8.86 22.60
C VAL A 28 4.38 -9.97 21.54
N VAL A 29 3.24 -10.15 20.89
CA VAL A 29 3.13 -11.03 19.72
C VAL A 29 3.89 -10.34 18.60
N LEU A 30 5.14 -10.75 18.40
CA LEU A 30 5.91 -10.33 17.23
C LEU A 30 5.35 -11.08 16.02
N ASP A 31 4.93 -10.35 14.99
CA ASP A 31 4.57 -10.96 13.72
C ASP A 31 5.82 -11.60 13.09
N VAL A 32 5.91 -12.91 13.21
CA VAL A 32 6.99 -13.69 12.62
C VAL A 32 6.58 -14.08 11.21
N TYR A 33 7.06 -13.33 10.22
CA TYR A 33 6.78 -13.61 8.81
C TYR A 33 7.71 -14.69 8.25
N LYS A 34 7.14 -15.70 7.57
CA LYS A 34 7.92 -16.78 6.93
C LYS A 34 8.27 -16.51 5.48
N GLN A 35 7.45 -15.72 4.80
CA GLN A 35 7.67 -15.25 3.44
C GLN A 35 7.06 -13.86 3.25
N SER A 36 7.35 -13.23 2.12
CA SER A 36 6.70 -11.98 1.73
C SER A 36 6.10 -12.07 0.34
N PHE A 37 5.01 -11.35 0.16
CA PHE A 37 4.40 -11.08 -1.13
C PHE A 37 4.29 -9.57 -1.31
N THR A 38 4.80 -9.07 -2.43
CA THR A 38 4.73 -7.65 -2.78
C THR A 38 4.07 -7.49 -4.14
N ALA A 39 2.95 -6.78 -4.18
CA ALA A 39 2.27 -6.42 -5.42
C ALA A 39 2.73 -5.03 -5.89
N PHE A 40 3.18 -4.94 -7.14
CA PHE A 40 3.42 -3.68 -7.84
C PHE A 40 2.23 -3.41 -8.77
N VAL A 41 1.49 -2.34 -8.50
CA VAL A 41 0.22 -2.02 -9.16
C VAL A 41 0.37 -0.76 -9.98
N GLY A 42 0.25 -0.91 -11.30
CA GLY A 42 0.33 0.17 -12.27
C GLY A 42 -0.92 1.04 -12.32
N GLY A 43 -0.77 2.27 -12.81
CA GLY A 43 -1.87 3.21 -13.03
C GLY A 43 -2.70 2.91 -14.28
N ALA A 44 -3.55 3.88 -14.65
CA ALA A 44 -4.19 3.92 -15.96
C ALA A 44 -3.17 3.63 -17.06
N ALA A 45 -3.56 2.86 -18.07
CA ALA A 45 -2.70 2.56 -19.22
C ALA A 45 -1.42 1.77 -18.89
N ASP A 46 -1.20 1.24 -17.67
CA ASP A 46 0.08 0.59 -17.34
C ASP A 46 0.16 -0.87 -17.80
N LYS A 47 -0.67 -1.76 -17.24
CA LYS A 47 -0.70 -3.18 -17.65
C LYS A 47 -1.57 -3.41 -18.88
N TYR A 48 -2.58 -2.57 -19.04
CA TYR A 48 -3.61 -2.67 -20.07
C TYR A 48 -3.91 -1.29 -20.64
N GLN A 49 -4.40 -1.21 -21.87
CA GLN A 49 -4.79 0.04 -22.51
C GLN A 49 -5.98 0.73 -21.80
N PHE A 50 -5.98 2.07 -21.84
CA PHE A 50 -6.95 2.95 -21.14
C PHE A 50 -8.13 3.45 -22.00
N LEU A 51 -8.25 3.08 -23.29
CA LEU A 51 -9.36 3.48 -24.17
C LEU A 51 -10.08 2.26 -24.78
N GLY A 52 -11.41 2.32 -24.87
CA GLY A 52 -12.23 1.34 -25.63
C GLY A 52 -13.09 0.34 -24.83
N ARG A 53 -13.11 0.38 -23.49
CA ARG A 53 -13.85 -0.62 -22.68
C ARG A 53 -15.37 -0.46 -22.49
N PRO A 54 -16.09 0.52 -23.08
CA PRO A 54 -17.55 0.44 -23.13
C PRO A 54 -18.08 -0.62 -24.11
N LEU A 55 -17.25 -1.23 -24.97
CA LEU A 55 -17.69 -2.10 -26.08
C LEU A 55 -16.92 -3.43 -26.25
N ASP A 56 -16.00 -3.80 -25.34
CA ASP A 56 -15.16 -5.01 -25.47
C ASP A 56 -14.41 -5.13 -26.82
N ILE A 57 -13.95 -3.99 -27.37
CA ILE A 57 -13.16 -3.94 -28.60
C ILE A 57 -11.68 -3.83 -28.22
N ASP A 58 -10.91 -4.88 -28.54
CA ASP A 58 -9.44 -4.89 -28.42
C ASP A 58 -8.84 -4.10 -29.60
N PHE A 59 -8.53 -2.83 -29.39
CA PHE A 59 -7.72 -2.07 -30.33
C PHE A 59 -6.25 -2.56 -30.31
N PRO A 60 -5.50 -2.42 -31.41
CA PRO A 60 -4.07 -2.71 -31.40
C PRO A 60 -3.31 -1.72 -30.47
N ASP A 61 -2.13 -2.14 -29.98
CA ASP A 61 -1.39 -1.45 -28.90
C ASP A 61 -0.99 0.01 -29.24
N ASP A 62 -1.06 0.38 -30.52
CA ASP A 62 -0.74 1.67 -31.10
C ASP A 62 -1.93 2.65 -31.19
N ILE A 63 -3.17 2.21 -30.92
CA ILE A 63 -4.40 3.02 -31.05
C ILE A 63 -5.02 3.40 -29.68
N GLY A 64 -4.26 3.32 -28.58
CA GLY A 64 -4.74 3.66 -27.23
C GLY A 64 -3.67 4.27 -26.33
N ALA A 65 -4.08 4.82 -25.17
CA ALA A 65 -3.12 5.15 -24.12
C ALA A 65 -2.68 3.85 -23.43
N GLY A 66 -1.40 3.48 -23.57
CA GLY A 66 -0.78 2.28 -22.98
C GLY A 66 -0.72 1.06 -23.91
N PRO A 67 -0.27 -0.12 -23.42
CA PRO A 67 0.29 -0.36 -22.08
C PRO A 67 1.68 0.27 -21.90
N THR A 68 1.93 0.98 -20.80
CA THR A 68 3.20 1.70 -20.54
C THR A 68 4.24 0.85 -19.81
N GLY A 69 3.82 -0.13 -18.98
CA GLY A 69 4.74 -0.99 -18.24
C GLY A 69 5.63 -0.27 -17.22
N ILE A 70 5.19 0.87 -16.70
CA ILE A 70 5.93 1.70 -15.73
C ILE A 70 6.19 0.89 -14.46
N MET A 71 5.14 0.35 -13.84
CA MET A 71 5.28 -0.41 -12.59
C MET A 71 5.89 -1.79 -12.80
N LYS A 72 5.74 -2.39 -13.99
CA LYS A 72 6.50 -3.59 -14.37
C LYS A 72 8.01 -3.32 -14.37
N SER A 73 8.41 -2.19 -14.95
CA SER A 73 9.81 -1.77 -15.01
C SER A 73 10.35 -1.39 -13.63
N CYS A 74 9.56 -0.69 -12.82
CA CYS A 74 9.87 -0.37 -11.43
C CYS A 74 10.11 -1.64 -10.60
N MET A 75 9.18 -2.61 -10.65
CA MET A 75 9.31 -3.90 -9.98
C MET A 75 10.58 -4.64 -10.41
N ARG A 76 10.87 -4.67 -11.72
CA ARG A 76 12.07 -5.35 -12.24
C ARG A 76 13.35 -4.72 -11.69
N LYS A 77 13.49 -3.39 -11.78
CA LYS A 77 14.63 -2.65 -11.20
C LYS A 77 14.77 -2.93 -9.70
N PHE A 78 13.66 -2.95 -8.96
CA PHE A 78 13.65 -3.26 -7.52
C PHE A 78 14.15 -4.67 -7.24
N LYS A 79 13.64 -5.67 -7.96
CA LYS A 79 14.07 -7.07 -7.81
C LYS A 79 15.55 -7.22 -8.11
N GLU A 80 16.05 -6.60 -9.17
CA GLU A 80 17.47 -6.62 -9.54
C GLU A 80 18.33 -6.04 -8.40
N ALA A 81 17.98 -4.83 -7.91
CA ALA A 81 18.72 -4.13 -6.87
C ALA A 81 18.66 -4.80 -5.47
N SER A 82 17.62 -5.58 -5.19
CA SER A 82 17.37 -6.17 -3.87
C SER A 82 17.61 -7.69 -3.79
N SER A 83 17.87 -8.35 -4.92
CA SER A 83 17.97 -9.82 -5.05
C SER A 83 18.96 -10.48 -4.08
N SER A 84 20.12 -9.85 -3.81
CA SER A 84 21.13 -10.38 -2.88
C SER A 84 20.76 -10.19 -1.40
N GLN A 85 19.74 -9.38 -1.13
CA GLN A 85 19.40 -8.92 0.22
C GLN A 85 18.17 -9.63 0.79
N ILE A 86 17.40 -10.33 -0.05
CA ILE A 86 16.07 -10.86 0.30
C ILE A 86 15.95 -12.31 -0.21
N THR A 87 15.62 -13.25 0.67
CA THR A 87 15.71 -14.69 0.36
C THR A 87 14.36 -15.42 0.24
N LYS A 88 13.23 -14.77 0.58
CA LYS A 88 11.87 -15.35 0.52
C LYS A 88 10.81 -14.32 0.13
N ALA A 89 11.02 -13.64 -1.00
CA ALA A 89 10.08 -12.63 -1.50
C ALA A 89 9.51 -13.00 -2.87
N LYS A 90 8.18 -13.01 -2.95
CA LYS A 90 7.42 -13.08 -4.18
C LYS A 90 7.02 -11.66 -4.61
N PHE A 91 7.20 -11.37 -5.88
CA PHE A 91 6.88 -10.08 -6.48
C PHE A 91 5.98 -10.32 -7.70
N GLU A 92 4.85 -9.64 -7.73
CA GLU A 92 3.87 -9.76 -8.82
C GLU A 92 3.44 -8.39 -9.34
N TYR A 93 3.10 -8.34 -10.61
CA TYR A 93 2.74 -7.12 -11.32
C TYR A 93 1.26 -7.11 -11.73
N TYR A 94 0.56 -6.06 -11.33
CA TYR A 94 -0.87 -5.89 -11.54
C TYR A 94 -1.19 -4.56 -12.23
N GLY A 95 -2.30 -4.52 -12.98
CA GLY A 95 -2.96 -3.29 -13.37
C GLY A 95 -3.86 -2.80 -12.24
N TYR A 96 -4.18 -1.50 -12.22
CA TYR A 96 -5.07 -0.96 -11.20
C TYR A 96 -6.42 -1.69 -11.17
N GLU A 97 -6.94 -2.15 -12.32
CA GLU A 97 -8.21 -2.87 -12.42
C GLU A 97 -8.21 -4.20 -11.66
N GLU A 98 -7.04 -4.83 -11.52
CA GLU A 98 -6.87 -6.11 -10.82
C GLU A 98 -6.71 -5.92 -9.30
N ALA A 99 -6.44 -4.68 -8.87
CA ALA A 99 -6.36 -4.27 -7.46
C ALA A 99 -7.69 -3.65 -6.95
N TYR A 100 -8.78 -3.80 -7.71
CA TYR A 100 -10.13 -3.46 -7.31
C TYR A 100 -10.89 -4.72 -6.83
N SER A 101 -11.83 -4.56 -5.88
CA SER A 101 -12.48 -5.62 -5.05
C SER A 101 -12.94 -6.92 -5.76
N THR A 102 -13.50 -7.88 -5.01
CA THR A 102 -13.95 -9.18 -5.57
C THR A 102 -14.98 -9.08 -6.69
N ASP A 103 -15.75 -7.99 -6.77
CA ASP A 103 -16.83 -7.81 -7.75
C ASP A 103 -16.30 -7.51 -9.17
N SER A 104 -14.98 -7.39 -9.32
CA SER A 104 -14.35 -6.74 -10.48
C SER A 104 -13.97 -7.65 -11.63
N VAL A 105 -13.93 -8.99 -11.49
CA VAL A 105 -13.11 -9.81 -12.40
C VAL A 105 -13.85 -10.95 -13.09
N VAL A 106 -14.67 -10.57 -14.07
CA VAL A 106 -15.02 -11.42 -15.24
C VAL A 106 -14.45 -10.88 -16.55
N LYS A 107 -13.69 -9.77 -16.50
CA LYS A 107 -13.16 -9.11 -17.71
C LYS A 107 -11.97 -9.86 -18.29
N ARG A 108 -11.85 -9.77 -19.61
CA ARG A 108 -10.72 -10.28 -20.36
C ARG A 108 -9.97 -9.12 -21.02
N TYR A 109 -8.67 -9.30 -21.20
CA TYR A 109 -7.86 -8.49 -22.10
C TYR A 109 -7.22 -9.44 -23.11
N ARG A 110 -7.50 -9.26 -24.40
CA ARG A 110 -7.05 -10.19 -25.46
C ARG A 110 -7.39 -11.65 -25.17
N GLY A 111 -8.63 -11.88 -24.74
CA GLY A 111 -9.14 -13.20 -24.41
C GLY A 111 -8.62 -13.80 -23.10
N LYS A 112 -7.70 -13.15 -22.37
CA LYS A 112 -7.20 -13.63 -21.07
C LYS A 112 -7.93 -12.98 -19.92
N LEU A 113 -8.42 -13.78 -18.97
CA LEU A 113 -9.03 -13.27 -17.74
C LEU A 113 -8.01 -12.41 -16.99
N LEU A 114 -8.43 -11.27 -16.47
CA LEU A 114 -7.57 -10.46 -15.61
C LEU A 114 -7.33 -11.19 -14.27
N LEU A 115 -6.25 -10.86 -13.58
CA LEU A 115 -6.01 -11.35 -12.22
C LEU A 115 -6.92 -10.63 -11.22
N ASN A 116 -6.95 -11.14 -9.99
CA ASN A 116 -7.62 -10.47 -8.87
C ASN A 116 -6.70 -10.50 -7.64
N LEU A 117 -6.11 -9.35 -7.32
CA LEU A 117 -5.11 -9.23 -6.26
C LEU A 117 -5.67 -9.62 -4.89
N LEU A 118 -6.93 -9.26 -4.58
CA LEU A 118 -7.58 -9.67 -3.33
C LEU A 118 -7.70 -11.20 -3.22
N THR A 119 -8.07 -11.87 -4.30
CA THR A 119 -8.16 -13.34 -4.37
C THR A 119 -6.78 -13.97 -4.25
N ASP A 120 -5.77 -13.42 -4.94
CA ASP A 120 -4.39 -13.90 -4.83
C ASP A 120 -3.87 -13.77 -3.41
N ILE A 121 -4.12 -12.64 -2.73
CA ILE A 121 -3.75 -12.43 -1.32
C ILE A 121 -4.43 -13.47 -0.42
N LYS A 122 -5.74 -13.70 -0.60
CA LYS A 122 -6.48 -14.74 0.16
C LYS A 122 -5.87 -16.13 -0.03
N ASN A 123 -5.50 -16.48 -1.26
CA ASN A 123 -4.91 -17.78 -1.57
C ASN A 123 -3.50 -17.92 -0.97
N ILE A 124 -2.66 -16.88 -1.09
CA ILE A 124 -1.32 -16.84 -0.51
C ILE A 124 -1.37 -16.99 1.02
N LEU A 125 -2.30 -16.29 1.68
CA LEU A 125 -2.47 -16.39 3.13
C LEU A 125 -3.09 -17.72 3.57
N LYS A 126 -3.87 -18.37 2.71
CA LYS A 126 -4.36 -19.73 2.96
C LYS A 126 -3.21 -20.75 2.91
N GLU A 127 -2.27 -20.58 1.98
CA GLU A 127 -1.09 -21.44 1.84
C GLU A 127 -0.06 -21.21 2.94
N GLU A 128 0.27 -19.95 3.26
CA GLU A 128 1.12 -19.58 4.39
C GLU A 128 0.53 -18.35 5.11
N PRO A 129 -0.18 -18.57 6.24
CA PRO A 129 -0.83 -17.49 7.00
C PRO A 129 0.12 -16.42 7.52
N ASN A 130 1.40 -16.74 7.71
CA ASN A 130 2.41 -15.78 8.17
C ASN A 130 3.16 -15.13 7.00
N THR A 131 2.44 -14.79 5.93
CA THR A 131 2.99 -14.05 4.79
C THR A 131 2.92 -12.55 5.05
N GLN A 132 4.04 -11.85 4.89
CA GLN A 132 4.08 -10.39 4.91
C GLN A 132 3.49 -9.86 3.59
N ILE A 133 2.34 -9.19 3.65
CA ILE A 133 1.69 -8.58 2.48
C ILE A 133 2.15 -7.13 2.34
N ASN A 134 2.69 -6.78 1.18
CA ASN A 134 3.14 -5.43 0.86
C ASN A 134 2.52 -4.98 -0.47
N LEU A 135 2.16 -3.71 -0.58
CA LEU A 135 1.51 -3.13 -1.76
C LEU A 135 2.25 -1.86 -2.19
N VAL A 136 2.57 -1.75 -3.48
CA VAL A 136 3.19 -0.57 -4.09
C VAL A 136 2.34 -0.16 -5.28
N GLY A 137 1.65 0.98 -5.20
CA GLY A 137 0.74 1.45 -6.24
C GLY A 137 1.13 2.81 -6.79
N HIS A 138 1.03 2.99 -8.10
CA HIS A 138 1.24 4.27 -8.78
C HIS A 138 -0.06 4.79 -9.39
N SER A 139 -0.30 6.11 -9.31
CA SER A 139 -1.45 6.74 -9.97
C SER A 139 -2.79 6.11 -9.52
N LEU A 140 -3.65 5.64 -10.43
CA LEU A 140 -4.86 4.88 -10.06
C LEU A 140 -4.55 3.57 -9.31
N GLY A 141 -3.40 2.97 -9.59
CA GLY A 141 -2.90 1.81 -8.84
C GLY A 141 -2.65 2.18 -7.38
N GLY A 142 -2.15 3.40 -7.12
CA GLY A 142 -1.97 3.96 -5.77
C GLY A 142 -3.30 4.11 -5.02
N TRP A 143 -4.32 4.66 -5.68
CA TRP A 143 -5.68 4.75 -5.14
C TRP A 143 -6.26 3.36 -4.83
N ASN A 144 -6.07 2.40 -5.73
CA ASN A 144 -6.63 1.07 -5.56
C ASN A 144 -5.93 0.24 -4.48
N VAL A 145 -4.61 0.29 -4.36
CA VAL A 145 -3.94 -0.40 -3.24
C VAL A 145 -4.26 0.22 -1.89
N ALA A 146 -4.52 1.52 -1.84
CA ALA A 146 -5.02 2.21 -0.66
C ALA A 146 -6.40 1.67 -0.26
N GLY A 147 -7.36 1.64 -1.19
CA GLY A 147 -8.71 1.09 -0.93
C GLY A 147 -8.69 -0.40 -0.61
N LEU A 148 -7.83 -1.18 -1.28
CA LEU A 148 -7.66 -2.60 -1.00
C LEU A 148 -7.09 -2.84 0.41
N SER A 149 -6.18 -1.99 0.88
CA SER A 149 -5.64 -2.09 2.24
C SER A 149 -6.72 -1.91 3.32
N GLU A 150 -7.65 -0.98 3.09
CA GLU A 150 -8.81 -0.74 3.94
C GLU A 150 -9.76 -1.95 3.91
N GLU A 151 -10.06 -2.46 2.72
CA GLU A 151 -10.94 -3.62 2.53
C GLU A 151 -10.39 -4.88 3.20
N LEU A 152 -9.10 -5.18 3.03
CA LEU A 152 -8.42 -6.32 3.67
C LEU A 152 -8.52 -6.24 5.20
N SER A 153 -8.36 -5.04 5.76
CA SER A 153 -8.46 -4.79 7.19
C SER A 153 -9.89 -4.96 7.71
N LYS A 154 -10.87 -4.30 7.06
CA LYS A 154 -12.30 -4.38 7.43
C LYS A 154 -12.84 -5.80 7.33
N ALA A 155 -12.42 -6.55 6.32
CA ALA A 155 -12.76 -7.96 6.14
C ALA A 155 -12.00 -8.91 7.08
N LYS A 156 -11.09 -8.39 7.93
CA LYS A 156 -10.25 -9.17 8.85
C LYS A 156 -9.43 -10.25 8.15
N ILE A 157 -9.00 -10.01 6.90
CA ILE A 157 -8.17 -10.93 6.12
C ILE A 157 -6.71 -10.78 6.55
N CYS A 158 -6.19 -9.55 6.51
CA CYS A 158 -4.87 -9.20 7.03
C CYS A 158 -4.76 -7.68 7.18
N THR A 159 -3.76 -7.24 7.95
CA THR A 159 -3.28 -5.85 7.90
C THR A 159 -2.08 -5.79 6.96
N VAL A 160 -2.14 -4.93 5.95
CA VAL A 160 -1.02 -4.70 5.02
C VAL A 160 0.21 -4.25 5.82
N HIS A 161 1.36 -4.86 5.55
CA HIS A 161 2.58 -4.55 6.29
C HIS A 161 3.19 -3.24 5.79
N THR A 162 3.55 -3.18 4.50
CA THR A 162 4.03 -1.96 3.85
C THR A 162 3.09 -1.55 2.73
N LEU A 163 2.54 -0.35 2.82
CA LEU A 163 1.79 0.30 1.75
C LEU A 163 2.63 1.46 1.19
N ILE A 164 2.80 1.50 -0.12
CA ILE A 164 3.53 2.57 -0.80
C ILE A 164 2.64 3.13 -1.90
N THR A 165 2.29 4.42 -1.79
CA THR A 165 1.50 5.14 -2.80
C THR A 165 2.38 6.16 -3.49
N ILE A 166 2.53 6.02 -4.82
CA ILE A 166 3.37 6.88 -5.65
C ILE A 166 2.45 7.72 -6.53
N ASP A 167 2.43 9.01 -6.25
CA ASP A 167 1.56 10.02 -6.85
C ASP A 167 0.13 9.51 -7.10
N PRO A 168 -0.60 9.09 -6.04
CA PRO A 168 -1.91 8.49 -6.19
C PRO A 168 -2.92 9.50 -6.77
N VAL A 169 -3.77 9.03 -7.68
CA VAL A 169 -4.83 9.84 -8.32
C VAL A 169 -6.12 9.04 -8.31
N GLY A 170 -7.27 9.71 -8.14
CA GLY A 170 -8.56 9.03 -8.15
C GLY A 170 -9.74 9.87 -7.66
N ILE A 171 -9.51 10.99 -6.97
CA ILE A 171 -10.57 11.84 -6.39
C ILE A 171 -11.63 12.23 -7.42
N ARG A 172 -11.23 12.62 -8.63
CA ARG A 172 -12.18 13.12 -9.64
C ARG A 172 -12.91 11.97 -10.31
N LEU A 173 -12.22 10.86 -10.57
CA LEU A 173 -12.83 9.67 -11.16
C LEU A 173 -13.83 9.01 -10.21
N SER A 174 -13.52 8.99 -8.91
CA SER A 174 -14.39 8.45 -7.87
C SER A 174 -15.67 9.28 -7.71
N LYS A 175 -15.54 10.62 -7.70
CA LYS A 175 -16.67 11.57 -7.60
C LYS A 175 -17.50 11.72 -8.87
N SER A 176 -17.03 11.27 -10.04
CA SER A 176 -17.73 11.45 -11.32
C SER A 176 -18.95 10.54 -11.51
N GLY A 177 -19.16 9.53 -10.66
CA GLY A 177 -20.24 8.53 -10.83
C GLY A 177 -20.04 7.57 -12.03
N VAL A 178 -19.09 7.84 -12.92
CA VAL A 178 -18.72 6.99 -14.08
C VAL A 178 -17.73 5.88 -13.66
N GLY A 179 -17.19 5.95 -12.43
CA GLY A 179 -16.02 5.20 -11.97
C GLY A 179 -16.21 3.72 -11.65
N ASN A 180 -17.43 3.27 -11.31
CA ASN A 180 -17.61 1.95 -10.68
C ASN A 180 -17.40 0.77 -11.66
N ASP A 181 -17.98 0.86 -12.87
CA ASP A 181 -17.88 -0.20 -13.89
C ASP A 181 -16.90 0.08 -15.03
N ARG A 182 -16.67 1.36 -15.33
CA ARG A 182 -15.81 1.75 -16.46
C ARG A 182 -14.36 1.92 -16.07
N ALA A 183 -14.10 2.53 -14.91
CA ALA A 183 -12.75 2.86 -14.47
C ALA A 183 -12.25 2.03 -13.28
N ARG A 184 -13.01 1.07 -12.74
CA ARG A 184 -12.55 0.05 -11.76
C ARG A 184 -11.66 0.63 -10.64
N ILE A 185 -12.15 1.66 -9.97
CA ILE A 185 -11.51 2.25 -8.80
C ILE A 185 -12.48 2.31 -7.62
N TYR A 186 -11.94 2.34 -6.40
CA TYR A 186 -12.74 2.56 -5.19
C TYR A 186 -13.51 3.88 -5.28
N TYR A 187 -14.84 3.80 -5.12
CA TYR A 187 -15.75 4.94 -5.27
C TYR A 187 -15.63 5.94 -4.12
N LEU A 188 -15.48 5.43 -2.91
CA LEU A 188 -15.17 6.27 -1.77
C LEU A 188 -13.67 6.53 -1.74
N GLU A 189 -13.31 7.69 -1.20
CA GLU A 189 -11.93 7.98 -0.85
C GLU A 189 -11.41 6.88 0.09
N PRO A 190 -10.29 6.23 -0.25
CA PRO A 190 -9.70 5.22 0.61
C PRO A 190 -9.29 5.76 1.98
N ASP A 191 -9.50 4.99 3.04
CA ASP A 191 -8.90 5.25 4.36
C ASP A 191 -7.85 4.15 4.64
N PRO A 192 -6.58 4.33 4.24
CA PRO A 192 -5.64 3.23 4.15
C PRO A 192 -5.27 2.66 5.51
N VAL A 193 -5.19 1.34 5.59
CA VAL A 193 -4.81 0.62 6.82
C VAL A 193 -3.58 -0.24 6.57
N ALA A 194 -2.43 0.22 7.05
CA ALA A 194 -1.17 -0.50 6.98
C ALA A 194 -0.31 -0.26 8.23
N LYS A 195 0.61 -1.20 8.53
CA LYS A 195 1.59 -1.03 9.62
C LYS A 195 2.60 0.08 9.30
N LYS A 196 2.97 0.18 8.02
CA LYS A 196 3.82 1.25 7.48
C LYS A 196 3.26 1.74 6.17
N TRP A 197 2.85 3.00 6.11
CA TRP A 197 2.44 3.69 4.91
C TRP A 197 3.45 4.76 4.52
N ILE A 198 3.94 4.67 3.28
CA ILE A 198 4.83 5.64 2.65
C ILE A 198 4.07 6.25 1.47
N ASN A 199 3.95 7.56 1.44
CA ASN A 199 3.30 8.27 0.35
C ASN A 199 4.25 9.29 -0.28
N ILE A 200 4.24 9.35 -1.61
CA ILE A 200 5.08 10.24 -2.41
C ILE A 200 4.19 11.02 -3.36
N PHE A 201 4.32 12.34 -3.38
CA PHE A 201 3.68 13.21 -4.36
C PHE A 201 4.64 13.58 -5.47
N SER A 202 4.14 13.69 -6.71
CA SER A 202 4.86 14.38 -7.76
C SER A 202 4.51 15.87 -7.74
N GLN A 203 5.50 16.74 -7.79
CA GLN A 203 5.35 18.18 -7.98
C GLN A 203 6.53 18.71 -8.81
N PRO A 204 6.50 18.47 -10.14
CA PRO A 204 7.61 18.85 -10.99
C PRO A 204 7.69 20.38 -11.15
N LEU A 205 8.90 20.89 -11.39
CA LEU A 205 9.17 22.32 -11.52
C LEU A 205 8.60 22.93 -12.81
N LYS A 206 8.31 22.08 -13.80
CA LYS A 206 7.62 22.40 -15.06
C LYS A 206 6.66 21.24 -15.34
N ASN A 207 5.46 21.50 -15.85
CA ASN A 207 4.49 20.43 -16.10
C ASN A 207 4.64 19.83 -17.52
N TYR A 208 4.56 18.51 -17.66
CA TYR A 208 4.43 17.78 -18.92
C TYR A 208 3.05 17.14 -19.07
N ARG A 209 2.80 16.46 -20.21
CA ARG A 209 1.48 15.89 -20.58
C ARG A 209 0.93 14.89 -19.55
N ASP A 210 1.79 14.15 -18.86
CA ASP A 210 1.45 13.20 -17.82
C ASP A 210 1.05 13.87 -16.49
N ASP A 211 1.57 15.06 -16.19
CA ASP A 211 1.09 15.87 -15.07
C ASP A 211 -0.35 16.35 -15.28
N TYR A 212 -0.77 16.55 -16.55
CA TYR A 212 -2.18 16.81 -16.87
C TYR A 212 -3.06 15.59 -16.60
N ILE A 213 -2.56 14.36 -16.75
CA ILE A 213 -3.31 13.14 -16.40
C ILE A 213 -3.54 13.07 -14.88
N ALA A 214 -2.54 13.45 -14.08
CA ALA A 214 -2.69 13.55 -12.62
C ALA A 214 -3.68 14.66 -12.19
N ILE A 215 -3.65 15.81 -12.87
CA ILE A 215 -4.60 16.90 -12.66
C ILE A 215 -6.02 16.50 -13.08
N LEU A 216 -6.19 15.75 -14.18
CA LEU A 216 -7.48 15.28 -14.68
C LEU A 216 -8.06 14.15 -13.81
N GLY A 217 -7.24 13.23 -13.32
CA GLY A 217 -7.64 12.16 -12.40
C GLY A 217 -7.94 12.62 -10.97
N GLY A 218 -7.46 13.82 -10.60
CA GLY A 218 -7.55 14.35 -9.25
C GLY A 218 -6.54 13.69 -8.35
N ARG A 219 -5.34 14.27 -8.28
CA ARG A 219 -4.28 13.91 -7.34
C ARG A 219 -4.85 13.88 -5.92
N TRP A 220 -4.57 12.81 -5.20
CA TRP A 220 -5.06 12.61 -3.85
C TRP A 220 -4.08 13.20 -2.85
N ASN A 221 -4.27 14.46 -2.45
CA ASN A 221 -3.31 15.23 -1.64
C ASN A 221 -3.96 15.97 -0.46
N ASP A 222 -4.97 15.35 0.16
CA ASP A 222 -5.71 15.86 1.31
C ASP A 222 -5.18 15.34 2.65
N ASP A 223 -5.88 15.71 3.72
CA ASP A 223 -5.55 15.41 5.11
C ASP A 223 -5.38 13.91 5.40
N ASP A 224 -5.98 13.02 4.59
CA ASP A 224 -5.88 11.58 4.80
C ASP A 224 -4.52 11.03 4.38
N THR A 225 -3.89 11.61 3.36
CA THR A 225 -2.48 11.30 3.06
C THR A 225 -1.51 11.76 4.16
N ALA A 226 -1.88 12.75 4.97
CA ALA A 226 -1.08 13.18 6.11
C ALA A 226 -1.00 12.10 7.22
N LYS A 227 -1.89 11.10 7.21
CA LYS A 227 -1.83 9.94 8.12
C LYS A 227 -0.69 8.97 7.80
N ALA A 228 -0.06 9.06 6.62
CA ALA A 228 1.04 8.18 6.25
C ALA A 228 2.24 8.35 7.22
N ASN A 229 2.89 7.24 7.58
CA ASN A 229 4.07 7.28 8.45
C ASN A 229 5.22 8.08 7.83
N PHE A 230 5.31 8.07 6.50
CA PHE A 230 6.27 8.83 5.74
C PHE A 230 5.56 9.52 4.57
N ASN A 231 5.81 10.81 4.42
CA ASN A 231 5.33 11.63 3.31
C ASN A 231 6.50 12.35 2.66
N SER A 232 6.53 12.41 1.33
CA SER A 232 7.49 13.23 0.60
C SER A 232 6.89 13.84 -0.66
N VAL A 233 7.52 14.91 -1.12
CA VAL A 233 7.25 15.52 -2.42
C VAL A 233 8.49 15.36 -3.29
N SER A 234 8.28 14.78 -4.46
CA SER A 234 9.26 14.55 -5.51
C SER A 234 9.13 15.61 -6.60
N THR A 235 10.25 15.97 -7.22
CA THR A 235 10.27 16.86 -8.39
C THR A 235 10.15 16.09 -9.72
N TYR A 236 10.09 14.76 -9.67
CA TYR A 236 9.85 13.93 -10.84
C TYR A 236 8.39 14.04 -11.31
N HIS A 237 8.18 13.77 -12.59
CA HIS A 237 6.88 13.84 -13.24
C HIS A 237 6.00 12.64 -12.90
N HIS A 238 4.69 12.76 -13.11
CA HIS A 238 3.73 11.71 -12.80
C HIS A 238 4.12 10.34 -13.39
N GLY A 239 4.60 10.28 -14.64
CA GLY A 239 4.99 9.04 -15.30
C GLY A 239 6.30 8.40 -14.78
N GLU A 240 7.07 9.12 -13.97
CA GLU A 240 8.40 8.71 -13.48
C GLU A 240 8.31 7.97 -12.14
N ALA A 241 7.33 7.07 -12.00
CA ALA A 241 7.08 6.33 -10.75
C ALA A 241 8.31 5.58 -10.23
N SER A 242 9.11 5.01 -11.13
CA SER A 242 10.36 4.35 -10.76
C SER A 242 11.32 5.34 -10.12
N GLU A 243 11.51 6.53 -10.70
CA GLU A 243 12.47 7.51 -10.18
C GLU A 243 12.01 8.02 -8.81
N MET A 244 10.72 8.31 -8.64
CA MET A 244 10.13 8.62 -7.33
C MET A 244 10.36 7.51 -6.29
N PHE A 245 10.19 6.24 -6.68
CA PHE A 245 10.34 5.10 -5.77
C PHE A 245 11.78 4.92 -5.24
N PHE A 246 12.78 5.24 -6.08
CA PHE A 246 14.21 5.16 -5.74
C PHE A 246 14.80 6.48 -5.23
N GLU A 247 14.03 7.57 -5.26
CA GLU A 247 14.50 8.88 -4.79
C GLU A 247 14.71 8.88 -3.27
N LYS A 248 15.89 9.34 -2.83
CA LYS A 248 16.20 9.44 -1.40
C LYS A 248 15.61 10.70 -0.79
N LYS A 249 14.40 10.57 -0.25
CA LYS A 249 13.65 11.66 0.39
C LYS A 249 13.31 11.42 1.86
N PHE A 250 13.61 10.24 2.37
CA PHE A 250 13.24 9.83 3.72
C PHE A 250 14.47 9.70 4.62
N LEU A 251 14.24 9.92 5.92
CA LEU A 251 15.26 9.82 6.97
C LEU A 251 16.53 10.62 6.60
N GLU A 252 16.38 11.94 6.55
CA GLU A 252 17.46 12.89 6.20
C GLU A 252 18.04 12.67 4.79
N ASN A 253 17.19 12.36 3.80
CA ASN A 253 17.58 12.07 2.42
C ASN A 253 18.57 10.89 2.29
N LYS A 254 18.57 9.96 3.25
CA LYS A 254 19.43 8.77 3.23
C LYS A 254 18.72 7.55 2.65
N MET A 255 17.39 7.50 2.74
CA MET A 255 16.57 6.38 2.30
C MET A 255 15.52 6.79 1.27
N SER A 256 15.30 5.91 0.31
CA SER A 256 14.17 5.91 -0.62
C SER A 256 13.02 5.03 -0.11
N ALA A 257 11.86 5.12 -0.76
CA ALA A 257 10.77 4.18 -0.49
C ALA A 257 11.17 2.73 -0.78
N SER A 258 11.98 2.52 -1.82
CA SER A 258 12.63 1.24 -2.10
C SER A 258 13.48 0.75 -0.93
N ASP A 259 14.34 1.61 -0.36
CA ASP A 259 15.20 1.23 0.77
C ASP A 259 14.38 0.85 2.02
N LEU A 260 13.30 1.61 2.27
CA LEU A 260 12.38 1.31 3.36
C LEU A 260 11.67 -0.04 3.14
N LEU A 261 11.22 -0.35 1.91
CA LEU A 261 10.63 -1.64 1.59
C LEU A 261 11.65 -2.78 1.79
N VAL A 262 12.89 -2.64 1.31
CA VAL A 262 13.95 -3.62 1.54
C VAL A 262 14.18 -3.85 3.04
N SER A 263 14.16 -2.78 3.85
CA SER A 263 14.35 -2.90 5.30
C SER A 263 13.25 -3.73 5.98
N GLU A 264 12.01 -3.66 5.49
CA GLU A 264 10.90 -4.47 6.01
C GLU A 264 10.95 -5.91 5.49
N LEU A 265 11.32 -6.11 4.22
CA LEU A 265 11.45 -7.45 3.62
C LEU A 265 12.59 -8.26 4.27
N LYS A 266 13.65 -7.59 4.75
CA LYS A 266 14.75 -8.23 5.52
C LYS A 266 14.32 -8.81 6.87
N LYS A 267 13.17 -8.41 7.41
CA LYS A 267 12.64 -8.91 8.69
C LYS A 267 11.94 -10.25 8.56
N VAL A 268 11.67 -10.70 7.33
CA VAL A 268 11.13 -12.03 7.04
C VAL A 268 12.19 -13.08 7.38
N ILE A 269 11.80 -14.11 8.15
CA ILE A 269 12.74 -15.11 8.65
C ILE A 269 13.42 -15.86 7.50
N LYS A 270 14.76 -15.89 7.55
CA LYS A 270 15.60 -16.69 6.66
C LYS A 270 15.31 -18.18 6.78
#